data_AF-A0AAD1XXG2-F1
#
_entry.id   AF-A0AAD1XXG2-F1
#
_cell.length_a   1.000
_cell.length_b   1.000
_cell.length_c   1.000
_cell.angle_alpha   90.00
_cell.angle_beta   90.00
_cell.angle_gamma   90.00
#
_symmetry.space_group_name_H-M   'P 1'
#
loop_
_entity.id
_entity.type
_entity.pdbx_description
1 polymer ?
#
loop_
_entity_poly.entity_id
_entity_poly.type
_entity_poly.pdbx_seq_one_letter_code
_entity_poly.pdbx_strand_id
1 'polypeptide(L)'
;MRVKKDSSVSDHGSILYAWDTAARKYFEHFDIQIKNYKIGLQKNFLNTLTSFKDVALYHQTFKMIDTLVQRQILGDISKQEVKDVNQSMGSRYCFTKSRAQPATMFAWDTKTLSAFWGFSAFYALYGKFVKRYSIVWLIMPFAPTWLYIFYNYMNQPQQDLENAYQFILTKRAATAEYQKNKAKVESVLNKFPTEKTELTNYLKSHDMTLYELEAEVYDKVARGALR
;
A
#
# COMPACT_ATOMS: atom_id res chain seq x y z
N MET A 1 -3.67 6.89 -25.22
CA MET A 1 -4.92 6.11 -25.12
C MET A 1 -5.91 6.88 -24.26
N ARG A 2 -7.15 7.08 -24.71
CA ARG A 2 -8.21 7.67 -23.86
C ARG A 2 -8.81 6.54 -23.02
N VAL A 3 -8.71 6.64 -21.70
CA VAL A 3 -9.38 5.70 -20.79
C VAL A 3 -10.87 6.00 -20.83
N LYS A 4 -11.69 4.96 -21.05
CA LYS A 4 -13.15 5.12 -21.04
C LYS A 4 -13.62 5.50 -19.63
N LYS A 5 -14.60 6.40 -19.53
CA LYS A 5 -15.16 6.84 -18.23
C LYS A 5 -15.79 5.67 -17.46
N ASP A 6 -16.41 4.74 -18.18
CA ASP A 6 -17.09 3.60 -17.58
C ASP A 6 -16.15 2.40 -17.40
N SER A 7 -16.36 1.68 -16.30
CA SER A 7 -15.67 0.43 -16.03
C SER A 7 -16.07 -0.63 -17.06
N SER A 8 -15.10 -1.45 -17.48
CA SER A 8 -15.38 -2.61 -18.32
C SER A 8 -15.87 -3.83 -17.53
N VAL A 9 -15.92 -3.71 -16.19
CA VAL A 9 -16.36 -4.79 -15.29
C VAL A 9 -17.87 -4.70 -15.14
N SER A 10 -18.60 -5.73 -15.57
CA SER A 10 -20.07 -5.75 -15.50
C SER A 10 -20.62 -5.94 -14.09
N ASP A 11 -19.84 -6.59 -13.21
CA ASP A 11 -20.25 -6.87 -11.83
C ASP A 11 -19.94 -5.68 -10.91
N HIS A 12 -20.97 -4.85 -10.70
CA HIS A 12 -20.89 -3.63 -9.89
C HIS A 12 -20.64 -3.90 -8.40
N GLY A 13 -20.91 -5.14 -7.92
CA GLY A 13 -20.64 -5.55 -6.54
C GLY A 13 -19.22 -6.07 -6.31
N SER A 14 -18.45 -6.29 -7.38
CA SER A 14 -17.11 -6.89 -7.29
C SER A 14 -16.08 -5.89 -6.77
N ILE A 15 -15.06 -6.41 -6.07
CA ILE A 15 -13.88 -5.61 -5.67
C ILE A 15 -13.15 -5.09 -6.91
N LEU A 16 -13.16 -5.86 -8.00
CA LEU A 16 -12.55 -5.48 -9.27
C LEU A 16 -13.21 -4.22 -9.86
N TYR A 17 -14.54 -4.12 -9.82
CA TYR A 17 -15.26 -2.92 -10.27
C TYR A 17 -14.94 -1.70 -9.39
N ALA A 18 -14.95 -1.86 -8.07
CA ALA A 18 -14.60 -0.78 -7.14
C ALA A 18 -13.16 -0.29 -7.36
N TRP A 19 -12.23 -1.21 -7.58
CA TRP A 19 -10.84 -0.90 -7.88
C TRP A 19 -10.67 -0.19 -9.23
N ASP A 20 -11.26 -0.73 -10.30
CA ASP A 20 -11.20 -0.12 -11.65
C ASP A 20 -11.82 1.28 -11.66
N THR A 21 -12.95 1.46 -10.98
CA THR A 21 -13.61 2.77 -10.82
C THR A 21 -12.72 3.75 -10.08
N ALA A 22 -12.07 3.33 -8.98
CA ALA A 22 -11.17 4.18 -8.21
C ALA A 22 -9.91 4.57 -9.01
N ALA A 23 -9.32 3.63 -9.76
CA ALA A 23 -8.17 3.90 -10.61
C ALA A 23 -8.53 4.88 -11.73
N ARG A 24 -9.69 4.73 -12.37
CA ARG A 24 -10.19 5.62 -13.42
C ARG A 24 -10.49 7.04 -12.93
N LYS A 25 -11.10 7.16 -11.75
CA LYS A 25 -11.45 8.47 -11.16
C LYS A 25 -10.25 9.41 -11.08
N TYR A 26 -9.06 8.88 -10.77
CA TYR A 26 -7.84 9.66 -10.63
C TYR A 26 -6.87 9.54 -11.81
N PHE A 27 -7.27 8.82 -12.88
CA PHE A 27 -6.40 8.56 -14.02
C PHE A 27 -5.91 9.85 -14.68
N GLU A 28 -6.81 10.81 -14.93
CA GLU A 28 -6.45 12.09 -15.55
C GLU A 28 -5.51 12.91 -14.66
N HIS A 29 -5.77 12.93 -13.35
CA HIS A 29 -4.93 13.63 -12.38
C HIS A 29 -3.48 13.13 -12.39
N PHE A 30 -3.30 11.80 -12.37
CA PHE A 30 -1.97 11.20 -12.41
C PHE A 30 -1.31 11.31 -13.79
N ASP A 31 -2.07 11.16 -14.88
CA ASP A 31 -1.54 11.28 -16.25
C ASP A 31 -0.98 12.68 -16.52
N ILE A 32 -1.65 13.73 -16.03
CA ILE A 32 -1.14 15.12 -16.11
C ILE A 32 0.18 15.25 -15.33
N GLN A 33 0.26 14.71 -14.11
CA GLN A 33 1.49 14.77 -13.32
C GLN A 33 2.64 14.01 -13.98
N ILE A 34 2.39 12.79 -14.45
CA ILE A 34 3.38 11.96 -15.15
C ILE A 34 3.90 12.70 -16.40
N LYS A 35 3.01 13.32 -17.18
CA LYS A 35 3.40 14.15 -18.34
C LYS A 35 4.27 15.33 -17.93
N ASN A 36 3.90 16.04 -16.87
CA ASN A 36 4.69 17.18 -16.37
C ASN A 36 6.09 16.75 -15.93
N TYR A 37 6.22 15.62 -15.22
CA TYR A 37 7.53 15.07 -14.85
C TYR A 37 8.36 14.64 -16.07
N LYS A 38 7.74 14.01 -17.08
CA LYS A 38 8.40 13.66 -18.34
C LYS A 38 8.88 14.88 -19.12
N ILE A 39 8.09 15.94 -19.19
CA ILE A 39 8.48 17.21 -19.82
C ILE A 39 9.63 17.86 -19.04
N GLY A 40 9.57 17.84 -17.70
CA GLY A 40 10.65 18.32 -16.84
C GLY A 40 11.97 17.58 -17.08
N LEU A 41 11.92 16.25 -17.18
CA LEU A 41 13.07 15.42 -17.55
C LEU A 41 13.67 15.86 -18.89
N GLN A 42 12.85 16.01 -19.93
CA GLN A 42 13.32 16.43 -21.26
C GLN A 42 14.02 17.81 -21.23
N LYS A 43 13.55 18.74 -20.40
CA LYS A 43 14.17 20.06 -20.25
C LYS A 43 15.53 19.99 -19.56
N ASN A 44 15.70 19.10 -18.59
CA ASN A 44 16.98 18.94 -17.89
C ASN A 44 18.09 18.43 -18.85
N PHE A 45 17.74 17.56 -19.81
CA PHE A 45 18.69 17.06 -20.81
C PHE A 45 19.21 18.11 -21.81
N LEU A 46 18.59 19.30 -21.88
CA LEU A 46 19.01 20.35 -22.80
C LEU A 46 20.17 21.21 -22.24
N ASN A 47 20.45 21.13 -20.94
CA ASN A 47 21.52 21.91 -20.32
C ASN A 47 22.81 21.08 -20.20
N THR A 48 23.72 21.27 -21.15
CA THR A 48 25.01 20.54 -21.21
C THR A 48 25.94 20.86 -20.03
N LEU A 49 25.77 22.02 -19.40
CA LEU A 49 26.62 22.50 -18.30
C LEU A 49 26.25 21.92 -16.91
N THR A 50 25.09 21.28 -16.75
CA THR A 50 24.63 20.71 -15.46
C THR A 50 24.60 19.18 -15.43
N SER A 51 25.06 18.52 -16.49
CA SER A 51 24.84 17.09 -16.78
C SER A 51 25.18 16.12 -15.65
N PHE A 52 26.18 16.43 -14.79
CA PHE A 52 26.54 15.60 -13.64
C PHE A 52 25.57 15.71 -12.45
N LYS A 53 25.01 16.90 -12.19
CA LYS A 53 23.90 17.05 -11.21
C LYS A 53 22.61 16.41 -11.75
N ASP A 54 22.49 16.31 -13.07
CA ASP A 54 21.31 15.75 -13.74
C ASP A 54 21.14 14.25 -13.52
N VAL A 55 22.20 13.45 -13.28
CA VAL A 55 22.07 11.98 -13.08
C VAL A 55 21.34 11.64 -11.79
N ALA A 56 21.67 12.30 -10.68
CA ALA A 56 20.99 12.06 -9.40
C ALA A 56 19.53 12.53 -9.45
N LEU A 57 19.29 13.67 -10.08
CA LEU A 57 17.95 14.25 -10.24
C LEU A 57 17.09 13.42 -11.21
N TYR A 58 17.71 12.85 -12.25
CA TYR A 58 17.11 11.91 -13.18
C TYR A 58 16.61 10.67 -12.44
N HIS A 59 17.46 10.00 -11.66
CA HIS A 59 17.08 8.82 -10.90
C HIS A 59 15.91 9.11 -9.94
N GLN A 60 15.96 10.25 -9.25
CA GLN A 60 14.87 10.68 -8.37
C GLN A 60 13.57 10.91 -9.14
N THR A 61 13.63 11.54 -10.32
CA THR A 61 12.43 11.82 -11.12
C THR A 61 11.83 10.53 -11.73
N PHE A 62 12.66 9.55 -12.09
CA PHE A 62 12.18 8.23 -12.51
C PHE A 62 11.43 7.51 -11.39
N LYS A 63 12.00 7.46 -10.18
CA LYS A 63 11.32 6.92 -9.00
C LYS A 63 10.01 7.63 -8.71
N MET A 64 9.96 8.96 -8.87
CA MET A 64 8.71 9.72 -8.75
C MET A 64 7.67 9.31 -9.80
N ILE A 65 8.08 9.10 -11.05
CA ILE A 65 7.17 8.62 -12.10
C ILE A 65 6.66 7.22 -11.76
N ASP A 66 7.53 6.30 -11.35
CA ASP A 66 7.15 4.92 -11.02
C ASP A 66 6.17 4.87 -9.84
N THR A 67 6.43 5.65 -8.78
CA THR A 67 5.49 5.79 -7.65
C THR A 67 4.15 6.40 -8.09
N LEU A 68 4.14 7.37 -9.00
CA LEU A 68 2.89 7.93 -9.55
C LEU A 68 2.12 6.92 -10.39
N VAL A 69 2.82 6.10 -11.19
CA VAL A 69 2.19 5.02 -11.97
C VAL A 69 1.57 3.99 -11.04
N GLN A 70 2.29 3.57 -9.99
CA GLN A 70 1.73 2.64 -8.99
C GLN A 70 0.49 3.23 -8.32
N ARG A 71 0.52 4.52 -7.96
CA ARG A 71 -0.64 5.24 -7.39
C ARG A 71 -1.80 5.35 -8.36
N GLN A 72 -1.52 5.56 -9.64
CA GLN A 72 -2.54 5.59 -10.69
C GLN A 72 -3.25 4.25 -10.81
N ILE A 73 -2.51 3.15 -10.74
CA ILE A 73 -3.07 1.78 -10.77
C ILE A 73 -3.84 1.50 -9.48
N LEU A 74 -3.35 1.94 -8.32
CA LEU A 74 -4.02 1.75 -7.02
C LEU A 74 -5.32 2.56 -6.89
N GLY A 75 -5.37 3.79 -7.37
CA GLY A 75 -6.48 4.69 -7.05
C GLY A 75 -6.51 5.06 -5.57
N ASP A 76 -7.69 5.02 -4.94
CA ASP A 76 -7.85 5.35 -3.51
C ASP A 76 -7.45 4.16 -2.61
N ILE A 77 -6.82 4.47 -1.48
CA ILE A 77 -6.31 3.49 -0.51
C ILE A 77 -7.20 3.53 0.74
N SER A 78 -7.75 2.41 1.16
CA SER A 78 -8.58 2.32 2.35
C SER A 78 -7.76 2.36 3.64
N LYS A 79 -8.38 2.75 4.76
CA LYS A 79 -7.72 2.70 6.08
C LYS A 79 -7.36 1.26 6.49
N GLN A 80 -8.17 0.28 6.06
CA GLN A 80 -7.92 -1.12 6.35
C GLN A 80 -6.64 -1.60 5.66
N GLU A 81 -6.44 -1.24 4.40
CA GLU A 81 -5.21 -1.58 3.66
C GLU A 81 -3.96 -0.97 4.32
N VAL A 82 -4.04 0.26 4.82
CA VAL A 82 -2.94 0.87 5.57
C VAL A 82 -2.66 0.11 6.88
N LYS A 83 -3.71 -0.36 7.56
CA LYS A 83 -3.56 -1.21 8.75
C LYS A 83 -2.87 -2.53 8.40
N ASP A 84 -3.24 -3.16 7.30
CA ASP A 84 -2.66 -4.42 6.84
C ASP A 84 -1.19 -4.24 6.44
N VAL A 85 -0.85 -3.13 5.78
CA VAL A 85 0.54 -2.75 5.49
C VAL A 85 1.35 -2.57 6.78
N ASN A 86 0.79 -1.90 7.78
CA ASN A 86 1.47 -1.75 9.07
C ASN A 86 1.67 -3.09 9.79
N GLN A 87 0.76 -4.05 9.60
CA GLN A 87 0.92 -5.39 10.17
C GLN A 87 2.02 -6.19 9.46
N SER A 88 2.14 -6.09 8.13
CA SER A 88 3.12 -6.85 7.36
C SER A 88 4.51 -6.18 7.30
N MET A 89 4.56 -4.85 7.31
CA MET A 89 5.77 -4.07 7.03
C MET A 89 6.13 -3.06 8.13
N GLY A 90 5.33 -2.91 9.18
CA GLY A 90 5.44 -1.84 10.19
C GLY A 90 6.55 -2.00 11.22
N SER A 91 7.72 -2.51 10.84
CA SER A 91 8.83 -2.76 11.79
C SER A 91 9.64 -1.50 12.12
N ARG A 92 9.92 -0.66 11.11
CA ARG A 92 10.67 0.60 11.25
C ARG A 92 9.80 1.82 10.99
N TYR A 93 8.90 1.73 10.02
CA TYR A 93 8.04 2.81 9.60
C TYR A 93 6.59 2.51 9.95
N CYS A 94 5.85 3.54 10.38
CA CYS A 94 4.40 3.49 10.47
C CYS A 94 3.80 4.24 9.29
N PHE A 95 2.99 3.55 8.51
CA PHE A 95 2.32 4.09 7.35
C PHE A 95 0.99 4.73 7.75
N THR A 96 0.71 5.92 7.22
CA THR A 96 -0.53 6.66 7.47
C THR A 96 -1.12 7.16 6.16
N LYS A 97 -2.46 7.18 6.09
CA LYS A 97 -3.21 7.70 4.94
C LYS A 97 -3.21 9.24 4.96
N SER A 98 -2.88 9.85 3.83
CA SER A 98 -3.06 11.28 3.59
C SER A 98 -4.55 11.64 3.51
N ARG A 99 -4.88 12.85 3.95
CA ARG A 99 -6.24 13.40 3.83
C ARG A 99 -6.51 13.97 2.43
N ALA A 100 -5.47 14.31 1.67
CA ALA A 100 -5.61 14.83 0.31
C ALA A 100 -6.07 13.72 -0.64
N GLN A 101 -6.92 14.03 -1.60
CA GLN A 101 -7.28 13.12 -2.69
C GLN A 101 -6.43 13.44 -3.94
N PRO A 102 -5.89 12.43 -4.65
CA PRO A 102 -5.89 11.00 -4.32
C PRO A 102 -5.06 10.70 -3.07
N ALA A 103 -5.53 9.74 -2.26
CA ALA A 103 -4.92 9.49 -0.96
C ALA A 103 -3.55 8.85 -1.07
N THR A 104 -2.52 9.64 -0.75
CA THR A 104 -1.15 9.16 -0.62
C THR A 104 -0.92 8.49 0.73
N MET A 105 0.18 7.74 0.84
CA MET A 105 0.65 7.20 2.12
C MET A 105 1.91 7.97 2.54
N PHE A 106 2.05 8.18 3.85
CA PHE A 106 3.26 8.70 4.48
C PHE A 106 3.83 7.63 5.42
N ALA A 107 5.14 7.45 5.38
CA ALA A 107 5.89 6.56 6.23
C ALA A 107 6.62 7.39 7.30
N TRP A 108 6.27 7.17 8.57
CA TRP A 108 6.86 7.84 9.72
C TRP A 108 7.88 6.94 10.40
N ASP A 109 9.13 7.40 10.57
CA ASP A 109 10.16 6.65 11.31
C ASP A 109 9.81 6.66 12.81
N THR A 110 9.04 5.66 13.27
CA THR A 110 8.48 5.63 14.62
C THR A 110 9.53 5.44 15.68
N LYS A 111 10.58 4.67 15.41
CA LYS A 111 11.69 4.45 16.34
C LYS A 111 12.43 5.75 16.62
N THR A 112 12.78 6.49 15.57
CA THR A 112 13.50 7.75 15.73
C THR A 112 12.59 8.84 16.31
N LEU A 113 11.33 8.91 15.86
CA LEU A 113 10.34 9.84 16.42
C LEU A 113 10.09 9.61 17.91
N SER A 114 9.92 8.35 18.32
CA SER A 114 9.69 8.01 19.72
C SER A 114 10.91 8.30 20.60
N ALA A 115 12.13 8.08 20.09
CA ALA A 115 13.36 8.47 20.79
C ALA A 115 13.41 10.00 21.00
N PHE A 116 13.20 10.78 19.94
CA PHE A 116 13.15 12.25 20.07
C PHE A 116 12.05 12.69 21.02
N TRP A 117 10.84 12.12 20.93
CA TRP A 117 9.76 12.40 21.86
C TRP A 117 10.13 12.10 23.31
N GLY A 118 10.76 10.96 23.57
CA GLY A 118 11.20 10.53 24.89
C GLY A 118 12.25 11.46 25.49
N PHE A 119 13.27 11.83 24.70
CA PHE A 119 14.27 12.81 25.14
C PHE A 119 13.66 14.19 25.41
N SER A 120 12.81 14.69 24.50
CA SER A 120 12.13 15.98 24.67
C SER A 120 11.27 16.00 25.94
N ALA A 121 10.49 14.94 26.17
CA ALA A 121 9.65 14.80 27.36
C ALA A 121 10.50 14.73 28.64
N PHE A 122 11.61 13.99 28.62
CA PHE A 122 12.54 13.92 29.75
C PHE A 122 13.10 15.31 30.12
N TYR A 123 13.58 16.07 29.15
CA TYR A 123 14.11 17.42 29.40
C TYR A 123 13.03 18.41 29.84
N ALA A 124 11.82 18.31 29.29
CA ALA A 124 10.68 19.14 29.72
C ALA A 124 10.34 18.88 31.20
N LEU A 125 10.23 17.62 31.61
CA LEU A 125 9.96 17.25 33.00
C LEU A 125 11.10 17.66 33.93
N TYR A 126 12.35 17.42 33.55
CA TYR A 126 13.52 17.83 34.32
C TYR A 126 13.57 19.35 34.53
N GLY A 127 13.37 20.13 33.46
CA GLY A 127 13.32 21.59 33.53
C GLY A 127 12.21 22.11 34.46
N LYS A 128 11.03 21.48 34.43
CA LYS A 128 9.89 21.88 35.26
C LYS A 128 10.05 21.52 36.72
N PHE A 129 10.44 20.28 37.04
CA PHE A 129 10.44 19.78 38.41
C PHE A 129 11.76 20.04 39.15
N VAL A 130 12.90 19.98 38.46
CA VAL A 130 14.21 20.17 39.09
C VAL A 130 14.64 21.63 39.06
N LYS A 131 14.52 22.29 37.90
CA LYS A 131 14.97 23.68 37.71
C LYS A 131 13.88 24.74 37.90
N ARG A 132 12.62 24.32 38.08
CA ARG A 132 11.44 25.20 38.28
C ARG A 132 11.29 26.26 37.18
N TYR A 133 11.64 25.92 35.95
CA TYR A 133 11.51 26.84 34.82
C TYR A 133 10.04 27.13 34.45
N SER A 134 9.83 28.22 33.71
CA SER A 134 8.51 28.64 33.23
C SER A 134 7.90 27.62 32.26
N ILE A 135 6.58 27.71 32.03
CA ILE A 135 5.84 26.81 31.12
C ILE A 135 6.43 26.78 29.69
N VAL A 136 7.08 27.86 29.26
CA VAL A 136 7.75 27.96 27.95
C VAL A 136 8.83 26.89 27.79
N TRP A 137 9.51 26.52 28.88
CA TRP A 137 10.52 25.47 28.89
C TRP A 137 9.96 24.05 28.79
N LEU A 138 8.64 23.87 28.88
CA LEU A 138 8.00 22.59 28.57
C LEU A 138 7.89 22.36 27.06
N ILE A 139 7.81 23.44 26.28
CA ILE A 139 7.53 23.37 24.84
C ILE A 139 8.84 23.35 24.04
N MET A 140 9.81 24.20 24.41
CA MET A 140 11.09 24.32 23.70
C MET A 140 11.84 22.99 23.48
N PRO A 141 11.86 22.04 24.42
CA PRO A 141 12.49 20.74 24.21
C PRO A 141 11.92 19.94 23.03
N PHE A 142 10.68 20.21 22.59
CA PHE A 142 10.06 19.51 21.45
C PHE A 142 10.44 20.09 20.09
N ALA A 143 11.17 21.21 20.02
CA ALA A 143 11.59 21.80 18.74
C ALA A 143 12.36 20.81 17.83
N PRO A 144 13.33 20.02 18.34
CA PRO A 144 14.00 18.99 17.53
C PRO A 144 13.02 17.93 17.01
N THR A 145 12.02 17.54 17.80
CA THR A 145 10.98 16.59 17.40
C THR A 145 10.16 17.13 16.23
N TRP A 146 9.73 18.39 16.27
CA TRP A 146 8.98 19.00 15.17
C TRP A 146 9.83 19.19 13.91
N LEU A 147 11.09 19.61 14.07
CA LEU A 147 12.04 19.69 12.95
C LEU A 147 12.23 18.32 12.31
N TYR A 148 12.33 17.26 13.11
CA TYR A 148 12.44 15.89 12.59
C TYR A 148 11.16 15.41 11.89
N ILE A 149 9.97 15.72 12.44
CA ILE A 149 8.69 15.44 11.77
C ILE A 149 8.63 16.13 10.40
N PHE A 150 9.01 17.42 10.35
CA PHE A 150 9.04 18.18 9.10
C PHE A 150 10.07 17.60 8.12
N TYR A 151 11.27 17.28 8.61
CA TYR A 151 12.31 16.64 7.81
C TYR A 151 11.85 15.30 7.23
N ASN A 152 11.20 14.44 8.03
CA ASN A 152 10.68 13.16 7.60
C ASN A 152 9.53 13.33 6.59
N TYR A 153 8.64 14.32 6.81
CA TYR A 153 7.58 14.67 5.85
C TYR A 153 8.14 15.04 4.48
N MET A 154 9.23 15.82 4.43
CA MET A 154 9.89 16.21 3.19
C MET A 154 10.73 15.09 2.58
N ASN A 155 11.32 14.22 3.41
CA ASN A 155 12.23 13.14 3.00
C ASN A 155 11.62 11.77 3.31
N GLN A 156 10.55 11.46 2.57
CA GLN A 156 9.86 10.17 2.70
C GLN A 156 10.72 9.01 2.15
N PRO A 157 10.76 7.85 2.82
CA PRO A 157 11.47 6.68 2.33
C PRO A 157 10.75 6.09 1.11
N GLN A 158 11.18 6.49 -0.09
CA GLN A 158 10.51 6.12 -1.35
C GLN A 158 10.42 4.61 -1.55
N GLN A 159 11.50 3.88 -1.25
CA GLN A 159 11.54 2.42 -1.42
C GLN A 159 10.54 1.69 -0.52
N ASP A 160 10.42 2.08 0.75
CA ASP A 160 9.44 1.50 1.67
C ASP A 160 8.00 1.81 1.24
N LEU A 161 7.77 3.02 0.71
CA LEU A 161 6.47 3.40 0.14
C LEU A 161 6.14 2.59 -1.12
N GLU A 162 7.10 2.40 -2.03
CA GLU A 162 6.94 1.55 -3.22
C GLU A 162 6.60 0.11 -2.83
N ASN A 163 7.35 -0.47 -1.89
CA ASN A 163 7.08 -1.81 -1.38
C ASN A 163 5.68 -1.90 -0.76
N ALA A 164 5.24 -0.88 -0.02
CA ALA A 164 3.90 -0.81 0.56
C ALA A 164 2.81 -0.72 -0.53
N TYR A 165 3.03 0.07 -1.59
CA TYR A 165 2.12 0.14 -2.73
C TYR A 165 2.03 -1.19 -3.48
N GLN A 166 3.17 -1.85 -3.72
CA GLN A 166 3.22 -3.18 -4.34
C GLN A 166 2.50 -4.22 -3.49
N PHE A 167 2.69 -4.21 -2.17
CA PHE A 167 1.97 -5.09 -1.26
C PHE A 167 0.45 -4.94 -1.38
N ILE A 168 -0.07 -3.70 -1.39
CA ILE A 168 -1.51 -3.45 -1.56
C ILE A 168 -1.98 -3.95 -2.92
N LEU A 169 -1.24 -3.68 -4.00
CA LEU A 169 -1.57 -4.15 -5.34
C LEU A 169 -1.65 -5.68 -5.42
N THR A 170 -0.64 -6.37 -4.90
CA THR A 170 -0.60 -7.83 -4.84
C THR A 170 -1.76 -8.38 -4.01
N LYS A 171 -2.08 -7.76 -2.87
CA LYS A 171 -3.23 -8.15 -2.05
C LYS A 171 -4.56 -8.00 -2.79
N ARG A 172 -4.76 -6.90 -3.50
CA ARG A 172 -5.98 -6.69 -4.32
C ARG A 172 -6.07 -7.68 -5.46
N ALA A 173 -4.96 -7.94 -6.17
CA ALA A 173 -4.89 -8.92 -7.23
C ALA A 173 -5.25 -10.33 -6.71
N ALA A 174 -4.66 -10.76 -5.61
CA ALA A 174 -4.96 -12.04 -4.97
C ALA A 174 -6.43 -12.12 -4.51
N THR A 175 -6.99 -11.04 -3.98
CA THR A 175 -8.41 -11.02 -3.57
C THR A 175 -9.35 -11.13 -4.77
N ALA A 176 -9.04 -10.43 -5.88
CA ALA A 176 -9.83 -10.51 -7.11
C ALA A 176 -9.75 -11.91 -7.76
N GLU A 177 -8.56 -12.52 -7.75
CA GLU A 177 -8.37 -13.90 -8.22
C GLU A 177 -9.12 -14.91 -7.35
N TYR A 178 -9.05 -14.76 -6.03
CA TYR A 178 -9.82 -15.59 -5.10
C TYR A 178 -11.33 -15.49 -5.35
N GLN A 179 -11.87 -14.28 -5.54
CA GLN A 179 -13.29 -14.10 -5.88
C GLN A 179 -13.66 -14.76 -7.21
N LYS A 180 -12.81 -14.63 -8.23
CA LYS A 180 -13.01 -15.26 -9.54
C LYS A 180 -13.00 -16.78 -9.43
N ASN A 181 -12.06 -17.35 -8.68
CA ASN A 181 -11.94 -18.79 -8.50
C ASN A 181 -13.10 -19.34 -7.66
N LYS A 182 -13.49 -18.64 -6.59
CA LYS A 182 -14.67 -18.97 -5.79
C LYS A 182 -15.94 -19.00 -6.64
N ALA A 183 -16.18 -17.97 -7.46
CA ALA A 183 -17.34 -17.93 -8.36
C ALA A 183 -17.35 -19.08 -9.38
N LYS A 184 -16.18 -19.45 -9.93
CA LYS A 184 -16.06 -20.62 -10.82
C LYS A 184 -16.41 -21.91 -10.08
N VAL A 185 -15.83 -22.14 -8.91
CA VAL A 185 -16.09 -23.35 -8.10
C VAL A 185 -17.57 -23.43 -7.73
N GLU A 186 -18.18 -22.34 -7.27
CA GLU A 186 -19.61 -22.29 -6.96
C GLU A 186 -20.47 -22.57 -8.20
N SER A 187 -20.10 -22.06 -9.37
CA SER A 187 -20.84 -22.33 -10.62
C SER A 187 -20.82 -23.80 -11.03
N VAL A 188 -19.73 -24.51 -10.73
CA VAL A 188 -19.58 -25.95 -10.99
C VAL A 188 -20.35 -26.75 -9.93
N LEU A 189 -20.15 -26.44 -8.64
CA LEU A 189 -20.82 -27.12 -7.53
C LEU A 189 -22.34 -26.93 -7.54
N ASN A 190 -22.85 -25.80 -8.04
CA ASN A 190 -24.28 -25.58 -8.17
C ASN A 190 -24.95 -26.51 -9.19
N LYS A 191 -24.18 -27.13 -10.10
CA LYS A 191 -24.70 -28.18 -10.99
C LYS A 191 -24.94 -29.50 -10.26
N PHE A 192 -24.32 -29.67 -9.09
CA PHE A 192 -24.32 -30.91 -8.30
C PHE A 192 -24.66 -30.64 -6.82
N PRO A 193 -25.94 -30.38 -6.49
CA PRO A 193 -26.34 -29.89 -5.17
C PRO A 193 -26.12 -30.90 -4.03
N THR A 194 -26.27 -32.20 -4.30
CA THR A 194 -26.00 -33.29 -3.34
C THR A 194 -24.52 -33.35 -2.98
N GLU A 195 -23.66 -33.42 -4.00
CA GLU A 195 -22.20 -33.51 -3.85
C GLU A 195 -21.62 -32.24 -3.20
N LYS A 196 -22.18 -31.06 -3.50
CA LYS A 196 -21.82 -29.81 -2.83
C LYS A 196 -22.04 -29.89 -1.31
N THR A 197 -23.16 -30.48 -0.90
CA THR A 197 -23.51 -30.58 0.53
C THR A 197 -22.59 -31.56 1.24
N GLU A 198 -22.31 -32.70 0.61
CA GLU A 198 -21.35 -33.69 1.11
C GLU A 198 -19.94 -33.11 1.23
N LEU A 199 -19.45 -32.44 0.19
CA LEU A 199 -18.14 -31.79 0.18
C LEU A 199 -18.05 -30.72 1.27
N THR A 200 -19.09 -29.91 1.45
CA THR A 200 -19.10 -28.87 2.49
C THR A 200 -19.09 -29.46 3.89
N ASN A 201 -19.83 -30.56 4.10
CA ASN A 201 -19.84 -31.28 5.38
C ASN A 201 -18.48 -31.97 5.64
N TYR A 202 -17.84 -32.49 4.59
CA TYR A 202 -16.51 -33.09 4.68
C TYR A 202 -15.46 -32.05 5.08
N LEU A 203 -15.40 -30.91 4.39
CA LEU A 203 -14.47 -29.82 4.70
C LEU A 203 -14.67 -29.30 6.12
N LYS A 204 -15.91 -29.13 6.58
CA LYS A 204 -16.22 -28.69 7.94
C LYS A 204 -15.85 -29.70 9.01
N SER A 205 -16.08 -30.99 8.76
CA SER A 205 -15.77 -32.05 9.73
C SER A 205 -14.27 -32.27 9.91
N HIS A 206 -13.47 -31.94 8.89
CA HIS A 206 -12.02 -32.10 8.89
C HIS A 206 -11.26 -30.77 9.11
N ASP A 207 -11.98 -29.67 9.36
CA ASP A 207 -11.43 -28.30 9.53
C ASP A 207 -10.39 -27.94 8.46
N MET A 208 -10.69 -28.26 7.20
CA MET A 208 -9.78 -28.06 6.06
C MET A 208 -10.38 -27.15 5.01
N THR A 209 -9.50 -26.47 4.31
CA THR A 209 -9.81 -25.63 3.17
C THR A 209 -9.90 -26.45 1.89
N LEU A 210 -10.58 -25.92 0.88
CA LEU A 210 -10.66 -26.56 -0.45
C LEU A 210 -9.26 -26.78 -1.06
N TYR A 211 -8.32 -25.88 -0.79
CA TYR A 211 -6.94 -25.99 -1.28
C TYR A 211 -6.16 -27.12 -0.62
N GLU A 212 -6.37 -27.34 0.68
CA GLU A 212 -5.76 -28.46 1.41
C GLU A 212 -6.34 -29.79 0.93
N LEU A 213 -7.65 -29.85 0.68
CA LEU A 213 -8.28 -31.02 0.08
C LEU A 213 -7.74 -31.29 -1.33
N GLU A 214 -7.59 -30.25 -2.16
CA GLU A 214 -7.00 -30.37 -3.49
C GLU A 214 -5.57 -30.93 -3.41
N ALA A 215 -4.72 -30.38 -2.53
CA ALA A 215 -3.36 -30.88 -2.31
C ALA A 215 -3.35 -32.35 -1.86
N GLU A 216 -4.24 -32.74 -0.93
CA GLU A 216 -4.36 -34.11 -0.47
C GLU A 216 -4.80 -35.07 -1.59
N VAL A 217 -5.75 -34.65 -2.43
CA VAL A 217 -6.19 -35.41 -3.60
C VAL A 217 -5.05 -35.55 -4.60
N TYR A 218 -4.31 -34.48 -4.90
CA TYR A 218 -3.12 -34.55 -5.75
C TYR A 218 -2.09 -35.54 -5.21
N ASP A 219 -1.80 -35.50 -3.91
CA ASP A 219 -0.88 -36.43 -3.29
C ASP A 219 -1.38 -37.89 -3.31
N LYS A 220 -2.69 -38.10 -3.18
CA LYS A 220 -3.31 -39.44 -3.28
C LYS A 220 -3.27 -39.98 -4.71
N VAL A 221 -3.50 -39.12 -5.71
CA VAL A 221 -3.37 -39.47 -7.13
C VAL A 221 -1.91 -39.76 -7.48
N ALA A 222 -0.97 -38.93 -7.04
CA ALA A 222 0.47 -39.13 -7.26
C ALA A 222 0.99 -40.44 -6.65
N ARG A 223 0.40 -40.87 -5.52
CA ARG A 223 0.69 -42.15 -4.87
C ARG A 223 -0.11 -43.33 -5.43
N GLY A 224 -0.97 -43.11 -6.43
CA GLY A 224 -1.78 -44.16 -7.08
C GLY A 224 -2.89 -44.76 -6.20
N ALA A 225 -3.27 -44.08 -5.11
CA ALA A 225 -4.28 -44.55 -4.16
C ALA A 225 -5.72 -44.29 -4.64
N LEU A 226 -5.90 -43.37 -5.59
CA LEU A 226 -7.15 -43.12 -6.30
C LEU A 226 -6.99 -43.66 -7.72
N ARG A 227 -7.63 -44.81 -8.02
CA ARG A 227 -7.79 -45.36 -9.36
C ARG A 227 -9.23 -45.17 -9.82
#